data_AF-A0A0P0LIS7-F1
#
_entry.id   AF-A0A0P0LIS7-F1
#
_cell.length_a   1.000
_cell.length_b   1.000
_cell.length_c   1.000
_cell.angle_alpha   90.00
_cell.angle_beta   90.00
_cell.angle_gamma   90.00
#
_symmetry.space_group_name_H-M   'P 1'
#
loop_
_entity.id
_entity.type
_entity.pdbx_description
1 polymer ?
#
loop_
_entity_poly.entity_id
_entity_poly.type
_entity_poly.pdbx_seq_one_letter_code
_entity_poly.pdbx_strand_id
1 'polypeptide(L)'
;MITSKVISLTDDTSKVSLVYGQMNEPPGARARVALTGLTVAEYFRDQEGQDVLLFIDNIFRFTQAGSEVSALLGRIPSAVGYQPTLATDMGTMQERITTTKKGSITSVQ
;
A
#
# COMPACT_ATOMS: atom_id res chain seq x y z
N MET A 1 2.31 -18.41 9.12
CA MET A 1 0.96 -18.00 8.66
C MET A 1 -0.08 -19.09 8.87
N ILE A 2 0.07 -20.30 8.29
CA ILE A 2 -0.93 -21.38 8.46
C ILE A 2 -0.91 -21.94 9.90
N THR A 3 0.28 -22.06 10.51
CA THR A 3 0.45 -22.54 11.89
C THR A 3 -0.05 -21.56 12.96
N SER A 4 -0.09 -20.26 12.67
CA SER A 4 -0.56 -19.23 13.60
C SER A 4 -2.08 -18.97 13.52
N LYS A 5 -2.80 -19.68 12.63
CA LYS A 5 -4.26 -19.56 12.42
C LYS A 5 -4.76 -18.13 12.17
N VAL A 6 -3.93 -17.27 11.57
CA VAL A 6 -4.34 -15.90 11.17
C VAL A 6 -5.17 -15.90 9.89
N ILE A 7 -4.97 -16.92 9.05
CA ILE A 7 -5.76 -17.19 7.85
C ILE A 7 -6.35 -18.59 8.03
N SER A 8 -7.67 -18.68 7.90
CA SER A 8 -8.42 -19.93 7.88
C SER A 8 -8.95 -20.17 6.47
N LEU A 9 -8.80 -21.41 5.97
CA LEU A 9 -9.31 -21.81 4.65
C LEU A 9 -10.66 -22.51 4.73
N THR A 10 -11.12 -22.83 5.95
CA THR A 10 -12.30 -23.67 6.20
C THR A 10 -13.45 -22.91 6.86
N ASP A 11 -13.18 -21.77 7.48
CA ASP A 11 -14.16 -20.95 8.18
C ASP A 11 -13.87 -19.45 7.98
N ASP A 12 -14.82 -18.61 8.38
CA ASP A 12 -14.77 -17.15 8.20
C ASP A 12 -13.99 -16.43 9.31
N THR A 13 -13.06 -17.11 10.00
CA THR A 13 -12.31 -16.53 11.13
C THR A 13 -11.00 -15.83 10.73
N SER A 14 -10.76 -15.66 9.43
CA SER A 14 -9.57 -14.99 8.89
C SER A 14 -9.46 -13.54 9.37
N LYS A 15 -8.28 -13.15 9.83
CA LYS A 15 -8.02 -11.82 10.42
C LYS A 15 -7.18 -10.90 9.53
N VAL A 16 -6.81 -11.35 8.35
CA VAL A 16 -5.92 -10.61 7.44
C VAL A 16 -6.41 -10.73 6.00
N SER A 17 -6.30 -9.63 5.28
CA SER A 17 -6.45 -9.60 3.82
C SER A 17 -5.07 -9.40 3.20
N LEU A 18 -4.78 -10.15 2.14
CA LEU A 18 -3.49 -10.12 1.45
C LEU A 18 -3.66 -9.52 0.06
N VAL A 19 -2.87 -8.49 -0.25
CA VAL A 19 -2.83 -7.85 -1.58
C VAL A 19 -1.39 -7.93 -2.09
N TYR A 20 -1.20 -8.61 -3.22
CA TYR A 20 0.11 -8.86 -3.80
C TYR A 20 0.32 -8.09 -5.09
N GLY A 21 1.51 -7.52 -5.24
CA GLY A 21 2.01 -6.89 -6.46
C GLY A 21 3.43 -7.39 -6.66
N GLN A 22 3.56 -8.45 -7.44
CA GLN A 22 4.81 -9.20 -7.56
C GLN A 22 5.87 -8.42 -8.36
N MET A 23 7.14 -8.80 -8.19
CA MET A 23 8.26 -8.13 -8.88
C MET A 23 8.22 -8.25 -10.40
N ASN A 24 7.66 -9.35 -10.90
CA ASN A 24 7.50 -9.62 -12.32
C ASN A 24 6.33 -8.84 -12.96
N GLU A 25 5.57 -8.07 -12.18
CA GLU A 25 4.49 -7.25 -12.70
C GLU A 25 4.99 -5.90 -13.24
N PRO A 26 4.27 -5.32 -14.23
CA PRO A 26 4.59 -4.00 -14.75
C PRO A 26 4.66 -2.93 -13.64
N PRO A 27 5.49 -1.89 -13.80
CA PRO A 27 5.66 -0.86 -12.78
C PRO A 27 4.35 -0.14 -12.43
N GLY A 28 3.39 -0.05 -13.36
CA GLY A 28 2.06 0.48 -13.06
C GLY A 28 1.30 -0.32 -12.01
N ALA A 29 1.38 -1.66 -12.03
CA ALA A 29 0.74 -2.51 -11.03
C ALA A 29 1.44 -2.38 -9.67
N ARG A 30 2.78 -2.43 -9.65
CA ARG A 30 3.59 -2.24 -8.45
C ARG A 30 3.40 -0.86 -7.79
N ALA A 31 3.19 0.19 -8.59
CA ALA A 31 2.91 1.54 -8.08
C ALA A 31 1.49 1.70 -7.49
N ARG A 32 0.56 0.77 -7.76
CA ARG A 32 -0.84 0.86 -7.31
C ARG A 32 -1.23 -0.17 -6.27
N VAL A 33 -0.44 -1.24 -6.08
CA VAL A 33 -0.74 -2.29 -5.09
C VAL A 33 -0.86 -1.73 -3.66
N ALA A 34 0.00 -0.79 -3.26
CA ALA A 34 -0.07 -0.16 -1.95
C ALA A 34 -1.39 0.58 -1.73
N LEU A 35 -1.89 1.27 -2.77
CA LEU A 35 -3.19 1.97 -2.71
C LEU A 35 -4.36 0.98 -2.65
N THR A 36 -4.22 -0.19 -3.26
CA THR A 36 -5.22 -1.25 -3.20
C THR A 36 -5.32 -1.82 -1.78
N GLY A 37 -4.19 -2.15 -1.16
CA GLY A 37 -4.14 -2.56 0.24
C GLY A 37 -4.68 -1.50 1.20
N LEU A 38 -4.34 -0.23 0.95
CA LEU A 38 -4.85 0.89 1.73
C LEU A 38 -6.36 1.05 1.60
N THR A 39 -6.93 0.85 0.42
CA THR A 39 -8.39 0.92 0.20
C THR A 39 -9.13 -0.16 0.99
N VAL A 40 -8.55 -1.37 1.09
CA VAL A 40 -9.09 -2.43 1.95
C VAL A 40 -9.03 -2.02 3.43
N ALA A 41 -7.91 -1.45 3.89
CA ALA A 41 -7.78 -0.99 5.26
C ALA A 41 -8.75 0.16 5.60
N GLU A 42 -8.98 1.08 4.67
CA GLU A 42 -9.92 2.19 4.84
C GLU A 42 -11.37 1.72 4.99
N TYR A 43 -11.77 0.63 4.33
CA TYR A 43 -13.10 0.05 4.53
C TYR A 43 -13.32 -0.35 6.01
N PHE A 44 -12.37 -1.10 6.59
CA PHE A 44 -12.46 -1.51 7.99
C PHE A 44 -12.38 -0.31 8.95
N ARG A 45 -11.58 0.71 8.64
CA ARG A 45 -11.53 1.95 9.42
C ARG A 45 -12.84 2.74 9.36
N ASP A 46 -13.40 2.96 8.17
CA ASP A 46 -14.44 3.97 7.95
C ASP A 46 -15.87 3.42 7.97
N GLN A 47 -16.06 2.16 7.57
CA GLN A 47 -17.37 1.49 7.53
C GLN A 47 -17.59 0.65 8.78
N GLU A 48 -16.56 -0.07 9.24
CA GLU A 48 -16.67 -0.91 10.45
C GLU A 48 -16.17 -0.21 11.72
N GLY A 49 -15.52 0.96 11.59
CA GLY A 49 -15.06 1.75 12.73
C GLY A 49 -13.92 1.09 13.52
N GLN A 50 -13.09 0.29 12.86
CA GLN A 50 -12.06 -0.51 13.51
C GLN A 50 -10.69 0.18 13.52
N ASP A 51 -9.84 -0.28 14.43
CA ASP A 51 -8.40 -0.01 14.41
C ASP A 51 -7.69 -1.11 13.60
N VAL A 52 -7.11 -0.70 12.48
CA VAL A 52 -6.58 -1.60 11.45
C VAL A 52 -5.06 -1.56 11.44
N LEU A 53 -4.43 -2.71 11.27
CA LEU A 53 -2.99 -2.83 11.09
C LEU A 53 -2.66 -3.08 9.61
N LEU A 54 -1.87 -2.18 9.01
CA LEU A 54 -1.47 -2.23 7.60
C LEU A 54 0.03 -2.50 7.47
N PHE A 55 0.38 -3.64 6.88
CA PHE A 55 1.76 -3.98 6.54
C PHE A 55 2.04 -3.71 5.06
N ILE A 56 3.11 -2.96 4.76
CA ILE A 56 3.60 -2.73 3.40
C ILE A 56 5.04 -3.24 3.33
N ASP A 57 5.30 -4.38 2.67
CA ASP A 57 6.66 -4.89 2.47
C ASP A 57 7.03 -4.82 0.97
N ASN A 58 7.79 -3.82 0.52
CA ASN A 58 8.24 -2.65 1.29
C ASN A 58 7.91 -1.35 0.57
N ILE A 59 7.91 -0.25 1.33
CA ILE A 59 7.55 1.06 0.79
C ILE A 59 8.53 1.57 -0.27
N PHE A 60 9.79 1.14 -0.24
CA PHE A 60 10.77 1.49 -1.26
C PHE A 60 10.35 1.00 -2.66
N ARG A 61 9.70 -0.16 -2.75
CA ARG A 61 9.22 -0.72 -4.03
C ARG A 61 8.12 0.13 -4.68
N PHE A 62 7.28 0.77 -3.87
CA PHE A 62 6.28 1.73 -4.35
C PHE A 62 6.97 2.92 -5.03
N THR A 63 7.98 3.50 -4.36
CA THR A 63 8.76 4.61 -4.91
C THR A 63 9.51 4.22 -6.19
N GLN A 64 10.18 3.07 -6.18
CA GLN A 64 10.92 2.57 -7.34
C GLN A 64 10.02 2.39 -8.57
N ALA A 65 8.84 1.79 -8.36
CA ALA A 65 7.85 1.63 -9.42
C ALA A 65 7.35 3.00 -9.93
N GLY A 66 7.21 4.00 -9.04
CA GLY A 66 6.90 5.38 -9.40
C GLY A 66 7.96 6.01 -10.32
N SER A 67 9.24 5.80 -10.04
CA SER A 67 10.35 6.23 -10.93
C SER A 67 10.26 5.58 -12.30
N GLU A 68 10.03 4.27 -12.36
CA GLU A 68 9.87 3.54 -13.63
C GLU A 68 8.67 4.06 -14.45
N VAL A 69 7.52 4.28 -13.81
CA VAL A 69 6.34 4.87 -14.47
C VAL A 69 6.64 6.28 -14.98
N SER A 70 7.32 7.10 -14.18
CA SER A 70 7.68 8.48 -14.57
C SER A 70 8.61 8.50 -15.79
N ALA A 71 9.57 7.57 -15.86
CA ALA A 71 10.45 7.43 -17.00
C ALA A 71 9.68 7.02 -18.27
N LEU A 72 8.74 6.08 -18.15
CA LEU A 72 7.88 5.67 -19.28
C LEU A 72 6.98 6.80 -19.79
N LEU A 73 6.59 7.72 -18.92
CA LEU A 73 5.83 8.92 -19.28
C LEU A 73 6.69 10.05 -19.88
N GLY A 74 8.01 9.83 -20.02
CA GLY A 74 8.93 10.83 -20.59
C GLY A 74 9.14 12.06 -19.72
N ARG A 75 8.85 11.98 -18.42
CA ARG A 75 9.10 13.10 -17.48
C ARG A 75 10.59 13.26 -17.27
N ILE A 76 11.05 14.51 -17.17
CA ILE A 76 12.44 14.83 -16.84
C ILE A 76 12.75 14.28 -15.44
N PRO A 77 13.79 13.45 -15.26
CA PRO A 77 14.16 12.91 -13.95
C PRO A 77 14.64 14.00 -13.00
N SER A 78 14.40 13.78 -11.70
CA SER A 78 14.95 14.59 -10.60
C SER A 78 16.31 14.03 -10.13
N ALA A 79 16.77 14.48 -8.97
CA ALA A 79 18.00 14.00 -8.35
C ALA A 79 18.02 12.46 -8.25
N VAL A 80 19.18 11.87 -8.54
CA VAL A 80 19.43 10.42 -8.45
C VAL A 80 18.48 9.56 -9.31
N GLY A 81 17.80 10.17 -10.30
CA GLY A 81 16.92 9.45 -11.23
C GLY A 81 15.50 9.19 -10.73
N TYR A 82 15.09 9.80 -9.61
CA TYR A 82 13.71 9.71 -9.13
C TYR A 82 12.74 10.54 -9.98
N GLN A 83 11.46 10.21 -9.89
CA GLN A 83 10.40 11.03 -10.45
C GLN A 83 10.37 12.42 -9.79
N PRO A 84 10.05 13.49 -10.54
CA PRO A 84 9.89 14.83 -9.97
C PRO A 84 8.73 14.93 -8.96
N THR A 85 7.81 13.98 -8.99
CA THR A 85 6.64 13.87 -8.10
C THR A 85 6.89 13.03 -6.84
N LEU A 86 8.15 12.72 -6.51
CA LEU A 86 8.49 11.78 -5.42
C LEU A 86 7.78 12.12 -4.10
N ALA A 87 7.90 13.37 -3.64
CA ALA A 87 7.33 13.81 -2.39
C ALA A 87 5.79 13.83 -2.42
N THR A 88 5.20 14.24 -3.55
CA THR A 88 3.73 14.32 -3.68
C THR A 88 3.10 12.93 -3.80
N ASP A 89 3.72 12.02 -4.55
CA ASP A 89 3.24 10.64 -4.70
C ASP A 89 3.32 9.90 -3.35
N MET A 90 4.40 10.11 -2.60
CA MET A 90 4.52 9.55 -1.25
C MET A 90 3.50 10.19 -0.29
N GLY A 91 3.38 11.52 -0.29
CA GLY A 91 2.46 12.25 0.59
C GLY A 91 1.00 11.84 0.36
N THR A 92 0.55 11.77 -0.89
CA THR A 92 -0.84 11.37 -1.20
C THR A 92 -1.19 9.97 -0.72
N MET A 93 -0.21 9.07 -0.63
CA MET A 93 -0.41 7.74 -0.07
C MET A 93 -0.34 7.76 1.47
N GLN A 94 0.70 8.35 2.05
CA GLN A 94 0.93 8.34 3.49
C GLN A 94 -0.15 9.10 4.27
N GLU A 95 -0.67 10.22 3.75
CA GLU A 95 -1.69 11.02 4.44
C GLU A 95 -3.02 10.28 4.63
N ARG A 96 -3.26 9.20 3.86
CA ARG A 96 -4.44 8.33 4.05
C ARG A 96 -4.27 7.37 5.23
N ILE A 97 -3.04 7.12 5.67
CA ILE A 97 -2.69 6.30 6.83
C ILE A 97 -2.73 7.19 8.06
N THR A 98 -3.91 7.31 8.66
CA THR A 98 -4.13 8.21 9.78
C THR A 98 -5.29 7.75 10.67
N THR A 99 -5.35 8.33 11.86
CA THR A 99 -6.49 8.21 12.77
C THR A 99 -7.55 9.23 12.39
N THR A 100 -8.79 8.76 12.28
CA THR A 100 -9.97 9.61 12.08
C THR A 100 -10.87 9.57 13.31
N LYS A 101 -12.02 10.24 13.25
CA LYS A 101 -13.05 10.12 14.29
C LYS A 101 -13.75 8.76 14.32
N LYS A 102 -13.55 7.92 13.28
CA LYS A 102 -14.22 6.63 13.12
C LYS A 102 -13.36 5.42 13.52
N GLY A 103 -12.04 5.57 13.48
CA GLY A 103 -11.08 4.49 13.73
C GLY A 103 -9.67 4.91 13.29
N SER A 104 -8.72 3.98 13.33
CA SER A 104 -7.33 4.24 12.95
C SER A 104 -6.75 3.22 11.98
N ILE A 105 -5.75 3.64 11.19
CA ILE A 105 -4.86 2.73 10.47
C ILE A 105 -3.45 2.94 11.03
N THR A 106 -2.91 1.92 11.66
CA THR A 106 -1.50 1.87 12.08
C THR A 106 -0.72 1.11 11.02
N SER A 107 0.40 1.68 10.53
CA SER A 107 1.17 1.07 9.45
C SER A 107 2.61 0.73 9.83
N VAL A 108 3.07 -0.43 9.35
CA VAL A 108 4.46 -0.89 9.42
C VAL A 108 4.94 -1.12 7.98
N GLN A 109 6.04 -0.48 7.58
CA GLN A 109 6.44 -0.35 6.18
C GLN A 109 7.93 -0.53 5.93
#